data_AF-A0A1Y1UMB1-F1
#
_entry.id   AF-A0A1Y1UMB1-F1
#
_cell.length_a   1.000
_cell.length_b   1.000
_cell.length_c   1.000
_cell.angle_alpha   90.00
_cell.angle_beta   90.00
_cell.angle_gamma   90.00
#
_symmetry.space_group_name_H-M   'P 1'
#
loop_
_entity.id
_entity.type
_entity.pdbx_description
1 polymer ?
#
loop_
_entity_poly.entity_id
_entity_poly.type
_entity_poly.pdbx_seq_one_letter_code
_entity_poly.pdbx_strand_id
1 'polypeptide(L)'
;MIQRTFPSSSPIQPVYEFVRTSLDPSASTKPFVLWQPPRFHYPEHPIPAKKENPHKAHIIAPASYGNIKGGPTQGLQGGTGGKESLSHLGLVPQSVLLIKWTEDKMNASGYKAPLRSDLLEKIVPLPPAQPKEEMSTKPSPASASATGAGNSTGEKKIPKWLQKGLLKKK
;
A
#
# COMPACT_ATOMS: atom_id res chain seq x y z
N MET A 1 -4.19 11.89 -8.53
CA MET A 1 -3.36 10.74 -8.94
C MET A 1 -3.37 10.66 -10.46
N ILE A 2 -2.32 10.14 -11.08
CA ILE A 2 -2.32 9.81 -12.52
C ILE A 2 -2.60 8.31 -12.68
N GLN A 3 -3.29 7.91 -13.74
CA GLN A 3 -3.67 6.51 -13.98
C GLN A 3 -3.48 6.13 -15.46
N ARG A 4 -3.10 4.88 -15.70
CA ARG A 4 -2.96 4.27 -17.03
C ARG A 4 -3.11 2.76 -16.93
N THR A 5 -3.58 2.12 -18.00
CA THR A 5 -3.71 0.67 -18.11
C THR A 5 -2.53 0.08 -18.87
N PHE A 6 -2.06 -1.09 -18.44
CA PHE A 6 -0.93 -1.80 -19.05
C PHE A 6 -1.26 -3.30 -19.16
N PRO A 7 -0.77 -4.00 -20.19
CA PRO A 7 -0.88 -5.46 -20.27
C PRO A 7 -0.17 -6.14 -19.09
N SER A 8 -0.75 -7.22 -18.55
CA SER A 8 -0.17 -7.96 -17.42
C SER A 8 1.18 -8.60 -17.73
N SER A 9 1.44 -8.90 -19.01
CA SER A 9 2.71 -9.42 -19.53
C SER A 9 3.77 -8.34 -19.77
N SER A 10 3.40 -7.06 -19.75
CA SER A 10 4.34 -5.95 -19.91
C SER A 10 5.35 -5.94 -18.77
N PRO A 11 6.60 -5.53 -19.00
CA PRO A 11 7.53 -5.29 -17.91
C PRO A 11 7.27 -3.92 -17.24
N ILE A 12 8.07 -3.54 -16.26
CA ILE A 12 7.87 -2.31 -15.46
C ILE A 12 8.29 -1.03 -16.19
N GLN A 13 9.14 -1.11 -17.23
CA GLN A 13 9.73 0.06 -17.90
C GLN A 13 8.67 0.99 -18.54
N PRO A 14 7.62 0.50 -19.24
CA PRO A 14 6.56 1.38 -19.75
C PRO A 14 5.81 2.17 -18.66
N VAL A 15 5.80 1.66 -17.42
CA VAL A 15 5.24 2.40 -16.28
C VAL A 15 6.15 3.57 -15.91
N TYR A 16 7.46 3.35 -15.89
CA TYR A 16 8.46 4.41 -15.69
C TYR A 16 8.41 5.47 -16.77
N GLU A 17 8.35 5.07 -18.05
CA GLU A 17 8.20 5.98 -19.18
C GLU A 17 6.93 6.81 -19.04
N PHE A 18 5.80 6.19 -18.69
CA PHE A 18 4.55 6.90 -18.44
C PHE A 18 4.72 7.96 -17.35
N VAL A 19 5.33 7.61 -16.21
CA VAL A 19 5.60 8.58 -15.15
C VAL A 19 6.50 9.71 -15.67
N ARG A 20 7.61 9.41 -16.35
CA ARG A 20 8.51 10.43 -16.91
C ARG A 20 7.81 11.36 -17.90
N THR A 21 6.91 10.86 -18.75
CA THR A 21 6.14 11.71 -19.69
C THR A 21 5.10 12.61 -19.02
N SER A 22 4.66 12.24 -17.81
CA SER A 22 3.67 13.00 -17.02
C SER A 22 4.29 14.10 -16.16
N LEU A 23 5.60 14.03 -15.93
CA LEU A 23 6.35 14.97 -15.12
C LEU A 23 6.82 16.18 -15.94
N ASP A 24 7.10 17.29 -15.26
CA ASP A 24 7.76 18.44 -15.86
C ASP A 24 9.17 18.08 -16.36
N PRO A 25 9.69 18.71 -17.43
CA PRO A 25 11.02 18.39 -17.98
C PRO A 25 12.17 18.48 -16.97
N SER A 26 12.04 19.36 -15.96
CA SER A 26 13.03 19.51 -14.89
C SER A 26 13.03 18.33 -13.91
N ALA A 27 11.87 17.73 -13.66
CA ALA A 27 11.71 16.61 -12.74
C ALA A 27 11.84 15.26 -13.44
N SER A 28 11.49 15.16 -14.73
CA SER A 28 11.55 13.92 -15.51
C SER A 28 12.96 13.34 -15.63
N THR A 29 14.00 14.18 -15.50
CA THR A 29 15.41 13.76 -15.58
C THR A 29 15.93 13.21 -14.25
N LYS A 30 15.28 13.55 -13.13
CA LYS A 30 15.75 13.16 -11.80
C LYS A 30 15.45 11.69 -11.50
N PRO A 31 16.32 11.01 -10.73
CA PRO A 31 16.09 9.62 -10.34
C PRO A 31 15.00 9.49 -9.27
N PHE A 32 14.13 8.51 -9.46
CA PHE A 32 13.11 8.10 -8.50
C PHE A 32 12.88 6.59 -8.58
N VAL A 33 12.21 6.05 -7.56
CA VAL A 33 11.80 4.64 -7.51
C VAL A 33 10.30 4.54 -7.26
N LEU A 34 9.66 3.61 -7.94
CA LEU A 34 8.27 3.21 -7.66
C LEU A 34 8.24 2.34 -6.40
N TRP A 35 7.36 2.67 -5.47
CA TRP A 35 7.33 2.05 -4.14
C TRP A 35 5.90 1.78 -3.65
N GLN A 36 5.74 0.71 -2.86
CA GLN A 36 4.55 0.42 -2.08
C GLN A 36 4.90 0.09 -0.62
N PRO A 37 4.17 0.66 0.36
CA PRO A 37 4.31 0.25 1.74
C PRO A 37 3.89 -1.22 1.93
N PRO A 38 4.51 -1.93 2.89
CA PRO A 38 5.53 -1.45 3.80
C PRO A 38 6.96 -1.47 3.23
N ARG A 39 7.26 -2.25 2.18
CA ARG A 39 8.67 -2.56 1.80
C ARG A 39 8.95 -2.75 0.31
N PHE A 40 7.97 -2.63 -0.58
CA PHE A 40 8.17 -3.01 -1.99
C PHE A 40 8.76 -1.86 -2.79
N HIS A 41 9.95 -2.07 -3.33
CA HIS A 41 10.58 -1.19 -4.30
C HIS A 41 10.61 -1.88 -5.66
N TYR A 42 10.34 -1.11 -6.71
CA TYR A 42 10.36 -1.59 -8.09
C TYR A 42 11.34 -0.73 -8.87
N PRO A 43 12.65 -1.01 -8.86
CA PRO A 43 13.65 -0.20 -9.53
C PRO A 43 13.42 -0.17 -11.05
N GLU A 44 13.85 0.91 -11.70
CA GLU A 44 13.70 1.10 -13.16
C GLU A 44 14.66 0.22 -13.96
N HIS A 45 15.87 0.05 -13.42
CA HIS A 45 16.96 -0.69 -14.04
C HIS A 45 17.32 -1.90 -13.18
N PRO A 46 17.87 -2.97 -13.79
CA PRO A 46 18.29 -4.15 -13.06
C PRO A 46 19.31 -3.77 -11.98
N ILE A 47 19.03 -4.13 -10.73
CA ILE A 47 19.98 -3.95 -9.64
C ILE A 47 21.19 -4.88 -9.95
N PRO A 48 22.43 -4.36 -9.99
CA PRO A 48 23.59 -5.20 -10.19
C PRO A 48 23.66 -6.24 -9.08
N ALA A 49 23.90 -7.50 -9.45
CA ALA A 49 24.01 -8.60 -8.49
C ALA A 49 25.03 -8.21 -7.40
N LYS A 50 24.58 -8.14 -6.14
CA LYS A 50 25.45 -7.87 -5.01
C LYS A 50 26.43 -9.04 -4.93
N LYS A 51 27.71 -8.80 -5.25
CA LYS A 51 28.77 -9.81 -5.07
C LYS A 51 28.75 -10.20 -3.59
N GLU A 52 28.40 -11.45 -3.30
CA GLU A 52 28.45 -11.95 -1.93
C GLU A 52 29.91 -11.98 -1.49
N ASN A 53 30.17 -11.44 -0.30
CA ASN A 53 31.51 -11.49 0.28
C ASN A 53 31.84 -12.96 0.58
N PRO A 54 32.90 -13.54 -0.01
CA PRO A 54 33.23 -14.95 0.17
C PRO A 54 33.57 -15.30 1.63
N HIS A 55 33.86 -14.30 2.46
CA HIS A 55 34.15 -14.46 3.88
C HIS A 55 32.93 -14.37 4.79
N LYS A 56 31.71 -14.27 4.25
CA LYS A 56 30.50 -14.29 5.07
C LYS A 56 30.23 -15.71 5.55
N ALA A 57 30.38 -15.94 6.85
CA ALA A 57 30.04 -17.22 7.46
C ALA A 57 28.56 -17.56 7.18
N HIS A 58 28.32 -18.66 6.47
CA HIS A 58 26.99 -19.25 6.36
C HIS A 58 26.64 -19.89 7.69
N ILE A 59 25.88 -19.16 8.52
CA ILE A 59 25.24 -19.74 9.69
C ILE A 59 24.22 -20.76 9.15
N ILE A 60 24.53 -22.04 9.28
CA ILE A 60 23.61 -23.13 8.98
C ILE A 60 22.47 -23.01 9.98
N ALA A 61 21.28 -22.61 9.50
CA ALA A 61 20.10 -22.62 10.34
C ALA A 61 19.81 -24.06 10.78
N PRO A 62 19.52 -24.33 12.06
CA PRO A 62 19.08 -25.65 12.50
C PRO A 62 17.80 -26.05 11.77
N ALA A 63 17.62 -27.37 11.56
CA ALA A 63 16.49 -27.94 10.83
C ALA A 63 15.16 -27.34 11.31
N SER A 64 14.48 -26.61 10.42
CA SER A 64 13.26 -25.86 10.73
C SER A 64 12.02 -26.76 10.61
N TYR A 65 11.58 -27.36 11.72
CA TYR A 65 10.23 -27.89 11.87
C TYR A 65 9.32 -26.80 12.45
N GLY A 66 8.84 -25.90 11.62
CA GLY A 66 7.90 -24.86 12.04
C GLY A 66 7.48 -23.94 10.90
N ASN A 67 6.31 -23.30 11.02
CA ASN A 67 5.77 -22.40 10.01
C ASN A 67 6.77 -21.29 9.67
N ILE A 68 7.40 -21.42 8.50
CA ILE A 68 8.36 -20.45 7.97
C ILE A 68 7.59 -19.20 7.56
N LYS A 69 7.48 -18.25 8.47
CA LYS A 69 6.99 -16.89 8.17
C LYS A 69 8.09 -16.14 7.42
N GLY A 70 7.94 -15.99 6.10
CA GLY A 70 8.81 -15.12 5.29
C GLY A 70 9.69 -15.80 4.25
N GLY A 71 9.36 -17.02 3.80
CA GLY A 71 9.90 -17.51 2.52
C GLY A 71 9.48 -16.59 1.36
N PRO A 72 10.21 -16.59 0.21
CA PRO A 72 9.83 -15.83 -0.98
C PRO A 72 8.49 -16.36 -1.47
N THR A 73 7.43 -15.74 -0.96
CA THR A 73 6.07 -15.98 -1.37
C THR A 73 5.97 -15.34 -2.74
N GLN A 74 5.76 -16.17 -3.76
CA GLN A 74 5.57 -15.76 -5.14
C GLN A 74 4.58 -14.57 -5.19
N GLY A 75 5.06 -13.38 -5.56
CA GLY A 75 4.29 -12.13 -5.59
C GLY A 75 4.49 -11.14 -4.42
N LEU A 76 5.30 -11.46 -3.41
CA LEU A 76 5.67 -10.57 -2.29
C LEU A 76 7.16 -10.19 -2.31
N GLN A 77 7.78 -10.17 -3.49
CA GLN A 77 9.15 -9.70 -3.65
C GLN A 77 9.11 -8.44 -4.52
N GLY A 78 9.73 -7.36 -4.04
CA GLY A 78 9.92 -6.16 -4.86
C GLY A 78 10.68 -6.54 -6.14
N GLY A 79 10.42 -5.82 -7.23
CA GLY A 79 11.05 -6.12 -8.51
C GLY A 79 12.57 -5.97 -8.49
N THR A 80 13.24 -6.67 -9.39
CA THR A 80 14.68 -6.48 -9.66
C THR A 80 14.93 -5.35 -10.65
N GLY A 81 13.88 -4.83 -11.31
CA GLY A 81 13.97 -3.80 -12.35
C GLY A 81 14.42 -4.33 -13.71
N GLY A 82 14.43 -5.67 -13.84
CA GLY A 82 14.77 -6.38 -15.06
C GLY A 82 13.57 -6.57 -15.99
N LYS A 83 13.41 -7.80 -16.49
CA LYS A 83 12.38 -8.18 -17.49
C LYS A 83 11.13 -8.83 -16.86
N GLU A 84 10.92 -8.63 -15.57
CA GLU A 84 9.78 -9.21 -14.84
C GLU A 84 8.48 -8.57 -15.31
N SER A 85 7.45 -9.38 -15.57
CA SER A 85 6.14 -8.90 -15.96
C SER A 85 5.38 -8.27 -14.78
N LEU A 86 4.44 -7.37 -15.05
CA LEU A 86 3.57 -6.78 -14.02
C LEU A 86 2.82 -7.85 -13.20
N SER A 87 2.45 -8.97 -13.83
CA SER A 87 1.85 -10.12 -13.13
C SER A 87 2.81 -10.77 -12.13
N HIS A 88 4.08 -10.91 -12.47
CA HIS A 88 5.10 -11.49 -11.59
C HIS A 88 5.43 -10.56 -10.41
N LEU A 89 5.39 -9.25 -10.66
CA LEU A 89 5.60 -8.20 -9.68
C LEU A 89 4.40 -7.99 -8.72
N GLY A 90 3.29 -8.71 -8.92
CA GLY A 90 2.08 -8.56 -8.11
C GLY A 90 1.32 -7.25 -8.34
N LEU A 91 1.51 -6.61 -9.51
CA LEU A 91 0.92 -5.30 -9.85
C LEU A 91 -0.45 -5.40 -10.56
N VAL A 92 -0.92 -6.63 -10.78
CA VAL A 92 -2.15 -7.01 -11.48
C VAL A 92 -3.18 -7.49 -10.45
N PRO A 93 -4.50 -7.25 -10.64
CA PRO A 93 -5.13 -6.56 -11.78
C PRO A 93 -5.00 -5.03 -11.71
N GLN A 94 -4.80 -4.48 -10.52
CA GLN A 94 -4.66 -3.06 -10.28
C GLN A 94 -3.71 -2.84 -9.10
N SER A 95 -2.87 -1.81 -9.19
CA SER A 95 -1.95 -1.43 -8.14
C SER A 95 -1.85 0.09 -8.04
N VAL A 96 -1.60 0.59 -6.83
CA VAL A 96 -1.28 2.00 -6.58
C VAL A 96 0.18 2.07 -6.19
N LEU A 97 0.95 2.80 -6.98
CA LEU A 97 2.38 3.00 -6.77
C LEU A 97 2.62 4.43 -6.31
N LEU A 98 3.52 4.58 -5.34
CA LEU A 98 4.02 5.88 -4.91
C LEU A 98 5.36 6.14 -5.58
N ILE A 99 5.62 7.40 -5.87
CA ILE A 99 6.92 7.86 -6.37
C ILE A 99 7.74 8.28 -5.16
N LYS A 100 8.93 7.69 -5.02
CA LYS A 100 9.93 8.11 -4.04
C LYS A 100 11.15 8.64 -4.77
N TRP A 101 11.42 9.93 -4.64
CA TRP A 101 12.59 10.58 -5.21
C TRP A 101 13.86 10.22 -4.45
N THR A 102 15.00 10.19 -5.15
CA THR A 102 16.31 10.09 -4.48
C THR A 102 16.63 11.35 -3.68
N GLU A 103 16.20 12.52 -4.17
CA GLU A 103 16.32 13.79 -3.46
C GLU A 103 15.25 13.89 -2.37
N ASP A 104 15.67 13.90 -1.10
CA ASP A 104 14.75 13.90 0.05
C ASP A 104 13.82 15.14 0.10
N LYS A 105 14.34 16.29 -0.36
CA LYS A 105 13.57 17.54 -0.45
C LYS A 105 12.31 17.42 -1.32
N MET A 106 12.33 16.56 -2.34
CA MET A 106 11.19 16.33 -3.24
C MET A 106 10.15 15.36 -2.66
N ASN A 107 10.49 14.65 -1.58
CA ASN A 107 9.58 13.77 -0.87
C ASN A 107 8.83 14.48 0.27
N ALA A 108 9.18 15.74 0.56
CA ALA A 108 8.56 16.52 1.63
C ALA A 108 7.10 16.86 1.29
N SER A 109 6.23 16.91 2.30
CA SER A 109 4.80 17.21 2.15
C SER A 109 4.50 18.60 1.58
N GLY A 110 5.42 19.56 1.76
CA GLY A 110 5.31 20.91 1.19
C GLY A 110 5.78 21.03 -0.27
N TYR A 111 6.39 19.98 -0.83
CA TYR A 111 6.84 19.99 -2.21
C TYR A 111 5.67 19.60 -3.13
N LYS A 112 5.26 20.52 -4.01
CA LYS A 112 4.19 20.25 -4.98
C LYS A 112 4.65 19.18 -5.96
N ALA A 113 3.76 18.25 -6.31
CA ALA A 113 4.03 17.24 -7.33
C ALA A 113 4.37 17.92 -8.67
N PRO A 114 5.55 17.65 -9.26
CA PRO A 114 6.02 18.30 -10.49
C PRO A 114 5.39 17.65 -11.72
N LEU A 115 4.07 17.80 -11.87
CA LEU A 115 3.27 17.31 -12.97
C LEU A 115 3.10 18.40 -14.03
N ARG A 116 3.04 17.99 -15.30
CA ARG A 116 2.77 18.88 -16.43
C ARG A 116 1.50 19.71 -16.24
N SER A 117 1.55 20.97 -16.65
CA SER A 117 0.39 21.89 -16.68
C SER A 117 -0.84 21.27 -17.35
N ASP A 118 -0.64 20.64 -18.50
CA ASP A 118 -1.72 20.02 -19.31
C ASP A 118 -2.49 18.93 -18.54
N LEU A 119 -1.83 18.29 -17.57
CA LEU A 119 -2.44 17.28 -16.70
C LEU A 119 -3.13 17.91 -15.50
N LEU A 120 -2.60 19.02 -14.98
CA LEU A 120 -3.22 19.76 -13.89
C LEU A 120 -4.59 20.31 -14.30
N GLU A 121 -4.75 20.72 -15.55
CA GLU A 121 -6.03 21.20 -16.11
C GLU A 121 -7.09 20.09 -16.23
N LYS A 122 -6.65 18.82 -16.34
CA LYS A 122 -7.54 17.65 -16.49
C LYS A 122 -7.85 16.96 -15.16
N ILE A 123 -7.49 17.58 -14.03
CA ILE A 123 -7.75 17.00 -12.71
C ILE A 123 -9.26 16.98 -12.46
N VAL A 124 -9.80 15.78 -12.33
CA VAL A 124 -11.17 15.54 -11.86
C VAL A 124 -11.11 15.26 -10.36
N PRO A 125 -11.98 15.88 -9.53
CA PRO A 125 -12.05 15.54 -8.12
C PRO A 125 -12.41 14.07 -7.95
N LEU A 126 -11.82 13.43 -6.92
CA LEU A 126 -12.18 12.05 -6.61
C LEU A 126 -13.65 11.98 -6.21
N PRO A 127 -14.36 10.91 -6.58
CA PRO A 127 -15.73 10.72 -6.11
C PRO A 127 -15.73 10.70 -4.58
N PRO A 128 -16.80 11.22 -3.94
CA PRO A 128 -16.92 11.12 -2.50
C PRO A 128 -16.79 9.65 -2.10
N ALA A 129 -16.06 9.39 -1.02
CA ALA A 129 -15.98 8.05 -0.46
C ALA A 129 -17.42 7.56 -0.25
N GLN A 130 -17.74 6.40 -0.82
CA GLN A 130 -19.05 5.78 -0.58
C GLN A 130 -19.24 5.72 0.94
N PRO A 131 -20.37 6.21 1.48
CA PRO A 131 -20.67 6.03 2.89
C PRO A 131 -20.44 4.57 3.21
N LYS A 132 -19.58 4.30 4.20
CA LYS A 132 -19.42 2.95 4.71
C LYS A 132 -20.81 2.57 5.19
N GLU A 133 -21.52 1.73 4.43
CA GLU A 133 -22.81 1.19 4.84
C GLU A 133 -22.54 0.45 6.15
N GLU A 134 -22.80 1.14 7.26
CA GLU A 134 -23.08 0.48 8.51
C GLU A 134 -24.28 -0.40 8.18
N MET A 135 -24.07 -1.71 8.16
CA MET A 135 -25.14 -2.68 8.08
C MET A 135 -26.08 -2.41 9.25
N SER A 136 -27.06 -1.55 9.01
CA SER A 136 -28.10 -1.19 9.94
C SER A 136 -29.02 -2.40 10.00
N THR A 137 -28.84 -3.22 11.02
CA THR A 137 -29.82 -4.24 11.41
C THR A 137 -31.11 -3.51 11.76
N LYS A 138 -32.02 -3.37 10.79
CA LYS A 138 -33.41 -3.01 11.05
C LYS A 138 -34.10 -4.17 11.77
N PRO A 139 -34.89 -3.88 12.80
CA PRO A 139 -36.17 -4.54 12.95
C PRO A 139 -37.30 -3.51 12.71
N SER A 140 -38.30 -3.90 11.93
CA SER A 140 -39.64 -3.29 11.92
C SER A 140 -40.64 -4.35 12.40
N PRO A 141 -41.90 -4.00 12.74
CA PRO A 141 -42.33 -3.06 13.78
C PRO A 141 -43.36 -3.73 14.72
N ALA A 142 -43.44 -3.32 15.99
CA ALA A 142 -44.65 -3.55 16.80
C ALA A 142 -44.78 -2.48 17.88
N SER A 143 -45.97 -1.89 17.92
CA SER A 143 -46.45 -0.83 18.80
C SER A 143 -46.13 -1.02 20.28
N ALA A 144 -45.75 0.06 20.96
CA ALA A 144 -46.54 0.66 22.04
C ALA A 144 -45.81 1.87 22.64
N SER A 145 -46.52 2.97 22.67
CA SER A 145 -46.30 4.19 23.44
C SER A 145 -46.02 3.93 24.93
N ALA A 146 -45.01 4.59 25.49
CA ALA A 146 -45.08 5.15 26.85
C ALA A 146 -43.99 6.19 27.07
N THR A 147 -44.45 7.42 27.32
CA THR A 147 -43.75 8.54 27.94
C THR A 147 -43.18 8.13 29.30
N GLY A 148 -41.96 8.56 29.66
CA GLY A 148 -41.46 8.40 31.02
C GLY A 148 -40.00 8.76 31.21
N ALA A 149 -39.75 9.93 31.80
CA ALA A 149 -38.48 10.31 32.38
C ALA A 149 -38.08 9.34 33.52
N GLY A 150 -36.79 9.04 33.67
CA GLY A 150 -36.31 8.28 34.82
C GLY A 150 -34.87 7.80 34.71
N ASN A 151 -33.97 8.48 35.43
CA ASN A 151 -32.61 8.05 35.76
C ASN A 151 -32.56 6.60 36.27
N SER A 152 -31.67 5.75 35.74
CA SER A 152 -31.00 4.70 36.52
C SER A 152 -29.74 4.14 35.82
N THR A 153 -28.62 4.33 36.50
CA THR A 153 -27.55 3.35 36.77
C THR A 153 -27.69 1.97 36.11
N GLY A 154 -26.72 1.59 35.26
CA GLY A 154 -26.58 0.24 34.74
C GLY A 154 -25.30 0.07 33.92
N GLU A 155 -24.44 -0.84 34.35
CA GLU A 155 -23.11 -1.12 33.82
C GLU A 155 -23.11 -1.38 32.30
N LYS A 156 -22.25 -0.65 31.58
CA LYS A 156 -21.99 -0.90 30.17
C LYS A 156 -21.35 -2.28 30.05
N LYS A 157 -22.10 -3.26 29.51
CA LYS A 157 -21.61 -4.63 29.23
C LYS A 157 -20.30 -4.55 28.46
N ILE A 158 -19.20 -4.83 29.15
CA ILE A 158 -17.86 -4.86 28.56
C ILE A 158 -17.79 -6.06 27.61
N PRO A 159 -17.44 -5.86 26.33
CA PRO A 159 -17.32 -6.96 25.39
C PRO A 159 -16.29 -8.00 25.86
N LYS A 160 -16.57 -9.29 25.63
CA LYS A 160 -15.73 -10.42 26.08
C LYS A 160 -14.27 -10.35 25.61
N TRP A 161 -13.98 -9.67 24.49
CA TRP A 161 -12.60 -9.46 24.01
C TRP A 161 -11.80 -8.50 24.90
N LEU A 162 -12.48 -7.51 25.51
CA LEU A 162 -11.84 -6.51 26.37
C LEU A 162 -11.55 -7.06 27.78
N GLN A 163 -12.41 -7.96 28.28
CA GLN A 163 -12.19 -8.61 29.58
C GLN A 163 -10.92 -9.48 29.61
N LYS A 164 -10.60 -10.17 28.50
CA LYS A 164 -9.42 -11.06 28.45
C LYS A 164 -8.08 -10.33 28.48
N GLY A 165 -8.04 -9.04 28.11
CA GLY A 165 -6.82 -8.21 28.15
C GLY A 165 -6.62 -7.50 29.50
N LEU A 166 -7.70 -7.14 30.19
CA LEU A 166 -7.62 -6.34 31.43
C LEU A 166 -7.16 -7.15 32.65
N LEU A 167 -7.37 -8.47 32.65
CA LEU A 167 -7.10 -9.35 33.79
C LEU A 167 -5.72 -10.04 33.75
N LYS A 168 -4.84 -9.69 32.80
CA LYS A 168 -3.47 -10.23 32.77
C LYS A 168 -2.46 -9.22 33.29
N LYS A 169 -2.39 -9.12 34.61
CA LYS A 169 -1.17 -8.70 35.32
C LYS A 169 -1.06 -9.42 36.66
N LYS A 170 -0.50 -10.63 36.62
CA LYS A 170 0.59 -11.08 37.50
C LYS A 170 1.17 -12.37 36.94
#